data_AF-A0AAD7EEF2-F1
#
_entry.id   AF-A0AAD7EEF2-F1
#
_cell.length_a   1.000
_cell.length_b   1.000
_cell.length_c   1.000
_cell.angle_alpha   90.00
_cell.angle_beta   90.00
_cell.angle_gamma   90.00
#
_symmetry.space_group_name_H-M   'P 1'
#
loop_
_entity.id
_entity.type
_entity.pdbx_description
1 polymer ?
#
loop_
_entity_poly.entity_id
_entity_poly.type
_entity_poly.pdbx_seq_one_letter_code
_entity_poly.pdbx_strand_id
1 'polypeptide(L)'
;MLLVPLQCWGYAKRIYRMFPESSSEEDLERNMLEALESVPLVSMCRFAVQSSRFAGAYFCGLDGADAAWANKKYRGHRTLPPHYLDDLRRHRKEG
;
A
#
# COMPACT_ATOMS: atom_id res chain seq x y z
N MET A 1 -9.39 -5.51 1.40
CA MET A 1 -8.96 -5.77 0.01
C MET A 1 -8.90 -4.51 -0.87
N LEU A 2 -9.44 -3.36 -0.43
CA LEU A 2 -9.51 -2.12 -1.21
C LEU A 2 -8.19 -1.32 -1.38
N LEU A 3 -7.09 -1.72 -0.74
CA LEU A 3 -5.82 -0.96 -0.76
C LEU A 3 -4.80 -1.43 -1.82
N VAL A 4 -5.02 -2.59 -2.43
CA VAL A 4 -4.14 -3.13 -3.49
C VAL A 4 -4.24 -2.30 -4.78
N PRO A 5 -5.46 -1.93 -5.26
CA PRO A 5 -5.60 -1.16 -6.50
C PRO A 5 -4.90 0.20 -6.42
N LEU A 6 -4.95 0.87 -5.26
CA LEU A 6 -4.42 2.22 -5.09
C LEU A 6 -2.90 2.30 -5.23
N GLN A 7 -2.16 1.29 -4.78
CA GLN A 7 -0.69 1.27 -4.87
C GLN A 7 -0.22 0.92 -6.27
N CYS A 8 -0.86 -0.05 -6.94
CA CYS A 8 -0.58 -0.35 -8.35
C CYS A 8 -0.85 0.88 -9.23
N TRP A 9 -1.99 1.54 -9.02
CA TRP A 9 -2.34 2.78 -9.70
C TRP A 9 -1.36 3.92 -9.40
N GLY A 10 -0.90 4.05 -8.15
CA GLY A 10 0.11 5.03 -7.77
C GLY A 10 1.45 4.82 -8.49
N TYR A 11 1.87 3.56 -8.63
CA TYR A 11 3.06 3.20 -9.40
C TYR A 11 2.88 3.56 -10.88
N ALA A 12 1.81 3.08 -11.51
CA ALA A 12 1.52 3.35 -12.92
C ALA A 12 1.43 4.85 -13.19
N LYS A 13 0.73 5.64 -12.36
CA LYS A 13 0.67 7.10 -12.49
C LYS A 13 2.03 7.78 -12.44
N ARG A 14 2.97 7.27 -11.64
CA ARG A 14 4.34 7.80 -11.62
C ARG A 14 5.03 7.58 -12.95
N ILE A 15 4.86 6.40 -13.55
CA ILE A 15 5.41 6.08 -14.88
C ILE A 15 4.74 6.92 -15.96
N TYR A 16 3.41 7.02 -15.93
CA TYR A 16 2.62 7.84 -16.84
C TYR A 16 3.13 9.30 -16.92
N ARG A 17 3.47 9.90 -15.77
CA ARG A 17 4.02 11.27 -15.69
C ARG A 17 5.41 11.45 -16.33
N MET A 18 6.08 10.37 -16.71
CA MET A 18 7.38 10.41 -17.39
C MET A 18 7.25 10.31 -18.91
N PHE A 19 6.06 10.01 -19.45
CA PHE A 19 5.79 10.04 -20.89
C PHE A 19 5.71 11.50 -21.40
N PRO A 20 5.96 11.72 -22.71
CA PRO A 20 5.78 13.04 -23.30
C PRO A 20 4.32 13.50 -23.20
N GLU A 21 4.12 14.80 -23.02
CA GLU A 21 2.80 15.41 -23.11
C GLU A 21 2.25 15.27 -24.53
N SER A 22 1.00 14.84 -24.66
CA SER A 22 0.29 14.77 -25.93
C SER A 22 -1.13 15.30 -25.76
N SER A 23 -1.67 15.89 -26.82
CA SER A 23 -3.08 16.30 -26.91
C SER A 23 -3.94 15.29 -27.67
N SER A 24 -3.33 14.24 -28.25
CA SER A 24 -4.05 13.14 -28.92
C SER A 24 -4.53 12.14 -27.88
N GLU A 25 -5.81 11.77 -27.95
CA GLU A 25 -6.41 10.77 -27.06
C GLU A 25 -5.75 9.40 -27.25
N GLU A 26 -5.40 9.04 -28.48
CA GLU A 26 -4.76 7.77 -28.83
C GLU A 26 -3.38 7.64 -28.17
N ASP A 27 -2.62 8.73 -28.12
CA ASP A 27 -1.33 8.77 -27.44
C ASP A 27 -1.50 8.65 -25.93
N LEU A 28 -2.49 9.34 -25.35
CA LEU A 28 -2.78 9.29 -23.91
C LEU A 28 -3.22 7.88 -23.49
N GLU A 29 -4.07 7.23 -24.27
CA GLU A 29 -4.52 5.86 -24.01
C GLU A 29 -3.35 4.88 -24.09
N ARG A 30 -2.53 4.96 -25.16
CA ARG A 30 -1.34 4.11 -25.32
C ARG A 30 -0.36 4.27 -24.15
N ASN A 31 -0.07 5.52 -23.76
CA ASN A 31 0.81 5.81 -22.63
C ASN A 31 0.22 5.28 -21.30
N MET A 32 -1.10 5.34 -21.14
CA MET A 32 -1.78 4.82 -19.94
C MET A 32 -1.69 3.29 -19.85
N LEU A 33 -1.92 2.59 -20.97
CA LEU A 33 -1.78 1.14 -21.05
C LEU A 33 -0.34 0.69 -20.78
N GLU A 34 0.63 1.34 -21.41
CA GLU A 34 2.06 1.04 -21.20
C GLU A 34 2.48 1.30 -19.74
N ALA A 35 2.01 2.39 -19.14
CA ALA A 35 2.25 2.69 -17.74
C ALA A 35 1.64 1.65 -16.79
N LEU A 36 0.45 1.13 -17.09
CA LEU A 36 -0.19 0.05 -16.31
C LEU A 36 0.58 -1.26 -16.44
N GLU A 37 1.00 -1.62 -17.65
CA GLU A 37 1.75 -2.85 -17.92
C GLU A 37 3.17 -2.82 -17.31
N SER A 38 3.74 -1.62 -17.15
CA SER A 38 5.06 -1.44 -16.54
C SER A 38 5.14 -1.84 -15.05
N VAL A 39 4.01 -2.08 -14.37
CA VAL A 39 3.99 -2.41 -12.94
C VAL A 39 4.53 -3.84 -12.75
N PRO A 40 5.70 -4.03 -12.10
CA PRO A 40 6.27 -5.37 -11.97
C PRO A 40 5.42 -6.27 -11.08
N LEU A 41 5.30 -7.55 -11.45
CA LEU A 41 4.55 -8.55 -10.66
C LEU A 41 5.00 -8.59 -9.19
N VAL A 42 6.31 -8.50 -8.93
CA VAL A 42 6.86 -8.45 -7.57
C VAL A 42 6.33 -7.26 -6.77
N SER A 43 6.17 -6.10 -7.42
CA SER A 43 5.58 -4.91 -6.80
C SER A 43 4.10 -5.13 -6.48
N MET A 44 3.33 -5.72 -7.39
CA MET A 44 1.92 -6.07 -7.15
C MET A 44 1.77 -7.00 -5.95
N CYS A 45 2.59 -8.05 -5.86
CA CYS A 45 2.60 -8.96 -4.72
C CYS A 45 2.94 -8.23 -3.40
N ARG A 46 3.94 -7.33 -3.42
CA ARG A 46 4.30 -6.52 -2.25
C ARG A 46 3.15 -5.62 -1.81
N PHE A 47 2.48 -4.96 -2.74
CA PHE A 47 1.31 -4.11 -2.45
C PHE A 47 0.14 -4.92 -1.90
N ALA A 48 -0.09 -6.13 -2.41
CA ALA A 48 -1.11 -7.04 -1.90
C ALA A 48 -0.82 -7.45 -0.44
N VAL A 49 0.42 -7.82 -0.14
CA VAL A 49 0.86 -8.18 1.22
C VAL A 49 0.77 -6.98 2.15
N GLN A 50 1.20 -5.78 1.72
CA GLN A 50 1.05 -4.59 2.55
C GLN A 50 -0.42 -4.30 2.87
N SER A 51 -1.28 -4.39 1.86
CA SER A 51 -2.72 -4.18 2.02
C SER A 51 -3.38 -5.19 2.96
N SER A 52 -2.98 -6.46 2.90
CA SER A 52 -3.51 -7.49 3.79
C SER A 52 -3.12 -7.25 5.24
N ARG A 53 -1.92 -6.73 5.49
CA ARG A 53 -1.47 -6.39 6.85
C ARG A 53 -2.24 -5.22 7.45
N PHE A 54 -2.47 -4.16 6.66
CA PHE A 54 -3.36 -3.07 7.08
C PHE A 54 -4.79 -3.57 7.31
N ALA A 55 -5.32 -4.42 6.43
CA ALA A 55 -6.64 -5.02 6.64
C ALA A 55 -6.68 -5.84 7.94
N GLY A 56 -5.66 -6.65 8.23
CA GLY A 56 -5.55 -7.41 9.48
C GLY A 56 -5.53 -6.51 10.71
N ALA A 57 -4.78 -5.40 10.67
CA ALA A 57 -4.77 -4.41 11.74
C ALA A 57 -6.16 -3.78 11.97
N TYR A 58 -6.87 -3.42 10.90
CA TYR A 58 -8.24 -2.90 10.99
C TYR A 58 -9.22 -3.94 11.53
N PHE A 59 -9.10 -5.21 11.14
CA PHE A 59 -9.91 -6.30 11.71
C PHE A 59 -9.65 -6.51 13.20
N CYS A 60 -8.46 -6.18 13.68
CA CYS A 60 -8.14 -6.14 15.11
C CYS A 60 -8.62 -4.88 15.83
N GLY A 61 -9.31 -3.96 15.14
CA GLY A 61 -9.86 -2.74 15.71
C GLY A 61 -8.86 -1.58 15.84
N LEU A 62 -7.69 -1.68 15.21
CA LEU A 62 -6.71 -0.59 15.20
C LEU A 62 -7.17 0.54 14.27
N ASP A 63 -6.94 1.79 14.67
CA ASP A 63 -7.16 2.95 13.82
C ASP A 63 -6.01 3.15 12.82
N GLY A 64 -6.10 4.18 11.97
CA GLY A 64 -5.09 4.42 10.92
C GLY A 64 -3.68 4.69 11.44
N ALA A 65 -3.53 5.42 12.55
CA ALA A 65 -2.23 5.75 13.13
C ALA A 65 -1.62 4.52 13.79
N ASP A 66 -2.42 3.81 14.59
CA ASP A 66 -2.00 2.60 15.28
C ASP A 66 -1.72 1.45 14.32
N ALA A 67 -2.50 1.29 13.26
CA ALA A 67 -2.24 0.30 12.21
C ALA A 67 -0.92 0.59 11.47
N ALA A 68 -0.63 1.87 11.20
CA ALA A 68 0.64 2.27 10.59
C ALA A 68 1.83 1.98 11.52
N TRP A 69 1.70 2.31 12.81
CA TRP A 69 2.70 1.97 13.83
C TRP A 69 2.90 0.46 13.95
N ALA A 70 1.82 -0.32 14.03
CA ALA A 70 1.89 -1.77 14.19
C ALA A 70 2.55 -2.44 12.97
N ASN A 71 2.22 -1.98 11.75
CA ASN A 71 2.86 -2.46 10.53
C ASN A 71 4.35 -2.10 10.47
N LYS A 72 4.76 -0.97 11.02
CA LYS A 72 6.17 -0.56 11.12
C LYS A 72 6.91 -1.40 12.16
N LYS A 73 6.35 -1.55 13.37
CA LYS A 73 6.97 -2.29 14.49
C LYS A 73 7.08 -3.78 14.19
N TYR A 74 6.02 -4.38 13.65
CA TYR A 74 5.96 -5.82 13.40
C TYR A 74 6.24 -6.19 11.95
N ARG A 75 7.10 -5.44 11.24
CA ARG A 75 7.37 -5.64 9.80
C ARG A 75 7.76 -7.07 9.43
N GLY A 76 8.44 -7.81 10.30
CA GLY A 76 8.79 -9.22 10.10
C GLY A 76 7.66 -10.23 10.37
N HIS A 77 6.63 -9.85 11.13
CA HIS A 77 5.51 -10.73 11.44
C HIS A 77 4.45 -10.66 10.35
N ARG A 78 3.87 -11.81 10.01
CA ARG A 78 2.76 -11.90 9.04
C ARG A 78 1.40 -11.57 9.67
N THR A 79 1.30 -11.68 11.00
CA THR A 79 0.13 -11.38 11.82
C THR A 79 0.56 -10.59 13.04
N LEU A 80 -0.36 -9.86 13.66
CA LEU A 80 -0.07 -9.18 14.91
C LEU A 80 0.19 -10.21 16.01
N PRO A 81 1.33 -10.13 16.73
CA PRO A 81 1.62 -11.07 17.79
C PRO A 81 0.65 -10.85 18.97
N PRO A 82 0.34 -11.88 19.79
CA PRO A 82 -0.68 -11.80 20.82
C PRO A 82 -0.51 -10.65 21.83
N HIS A 83 0.73 -10.23 22.10
CA HIS A 83 1.07 -9.15 23.04
C HIS A 83 1.00 -7.74 22.42
N TYR A 84 0.53 -7.59 21.17
CA TYR A 84 0.56 -6.30 20.48
C TYR A 84 -0.23 -5.20 21.21
N LEU A 85 -1.28 -5.56 21.95
CA LEU A 85 -2.11 -4.63 22.71
C LEU A 85 -1.33 -3.93 23.83
N ASP A 86 -0.45 -4.65 24.54
CA ASP A 86 0.35 -4.06 25.61
C ASP A 86 1.40 -3.10 25.07
N ASP A 87 2.00 -3.47 23.94
CA ASP A 87 2.93 -2.62 23.22
C ASP A 87 2.25 -1.37 22.64
N LEU A 88 1.00 -1.51 22.19
CA LEU A 88 0.20 -0.38 21.71
C LEU A 88 -0.16 0.58 22.85
N ARG A 89 -0.55 0.04 24.01
CA ARG A 89 -0.83 0.83 25.22
C ARG A 89 0.38 1.64 25.67
N ARG A 90 1.59 1.08 25.55
CA ARG A 90 2.84 1.82 25.82
C ARG A 90 3.05 2.92 24.80
N HIS A 91 2.91 2.61 23.51
CA HIS A 91 3.07 3.61 22.43
C HIS A 91 2.14 4.82 22.59
N ARG A 92 0.86 4.60 22.91
CA ARG A 92 -0.13 5.67 23.13
C ARG A 92 0.15 6.54 24.37
N LYS A 93 0.97 6.09 25.32
CA LYS A 93 1.37 6.86 26.51
C LYS A 93 2.61 7.73 26.28
N GLU A 94 3.40 7.39 25.27
CA GLU A 94 4.69 8.03 24.97
C GLU A 94 4.57 9.14 23.91
N GLY A 95 3.47 9.20 23.17
CA GLY A 95 3.17 10.25 22.19
C GLY A 95 2.11 11.22 22.69
#